data_AF-A0A8B9XG80-F1
#
_entry.id   AF-A0A8B9XG80-F1
#
_cell.length_a   1.000
_cell.length_b   1.000
_cell.length_c   1.000
_cell.angle_alpha   90.00
_cell.angle_beta   90.00
_cell.angle_gamma   90.00
#
_symmetry.space_group_name_H-M   'P 1'
#
loop_
_entity.id
_entity.type
_entity.pdbx_description
1 polymer ?
#
loop_
_entity_poly.entity_id
_entity_poly.type
_entity_poly.pdbx_seq_one_letter_code
_entity_poly.pdbx_strand_id
1 'polypeptide(L)'
;MSNTAVNICVQILVWTCPVFLGKTGSNRVVEPHLFACLLVVFVVSFIIPCPDRPVLQGVWRIDYNAAVAYDFLAAEDVNKDKIQDILFLYKNTNSSRGNSSFSCADEGFSCPCTFVAAVSGASGSVLWERPVAQDRAFVECGILQPRGSAAPSACVVLGRPGSLVAVDTLTGKTLWSQPSSFGGNASVLSPLLRVPDLDADGAPDLLVLIQEENQVNGSIYSGGTGQQVSPPDSLGVDGTSGSILHVTRAGAHYVLIPCGTALCSRSVKGLYEKVSRRDSPLKSDPLWEDMLSAASHRLVVHSSGAIRYLMNVPGKAGDDLLLVSTEAYMLLDGQDLTPRWTFGTTQVLRKPVLGYYKPDTPAVLVENGTGPDRQVLLLDLGSGAVLWSQALPGLPGDPPSASLPTADHRSAFFFWGVHEPTDSNQTEPGAAGRRLYMLHPTLPGVLLELDNVSVPIVAFQGWSTWPRVAPRATRPSGTGSPACGTGARPRQAGRAHGEEAAAVTRPGTSVHH
;
A
#
# COMPACT_ATOMS: atom_id res chain seq x y z
N MET A 1 -22.63 18.05 20.19
CA MET A 1 -22.58 19.13 19.18
C MET A 1 -21.11 19.40 18.85
N SER A 2 -20.66 19.12 17.64
CA SER A 2 -19.23 19.19 17.28
C SER A 2 -18.78 20.64 17.07
N ASN A 3 -17.61 21.01 17.63
CA ASN A 3 -16.96 22.32 17.50
C ASN A 3 -16.79 22.81 16.04
N THR A 4 -16.90 21.92 15.06
CA THR A 4 -16.81 22.24 13.63
C THR A 4 -18.05 22.95 13.07
N ALA A 5 -19.25 22.60 13.53
CA ALA A 5 -20.49 23.30 13.12
C ALA A 5 -20.56 24.69 13.75
N VAL A 6 -20.05 24.82 14.98
CA VAL A 6 -19.87 26.11 15.66
C VAL A 6 -18.86 26.96 14.89
N ASN A 7 -17.75 26.40 14.41
CA ASN A 7 -16.75 27.15 13.64
C ASN A 7 -17.26 27.65 12.27
N ILE A 8 -18.07 26.87 11.56
CA ILE A 8 -18.66 27.32 10.28
C ILE A 8 -19.72 28.41 10.53
N CYS A 9 -20.55 28.26 11.56
CA CYS A 9 -21.48 29.31 11.98
C CYS A 9 -20.75 30.59 12.43
N VAL A 10 -19.65 30.47 13.17
CA VAL A 10 -18.83 31.61 13.63
C VAL A 10 -18.13 32.29 12.45
N GLN A 11 -17.64 31.55 11.45
CA GLN A 11 -17.07 32.16 10.24
C GLN A 11 -18.10 32.89 9.38
N ILE A 12 -19.32 32.35 9.26
CA ILE A 12 -20.43 33.05 8.60
C ILE A 12 -20.82 34.32 9.39
N LEU A 13 -20.80 34.26 10.73
CA LEU A 13 -21.00 35.41 11.62
C LEU A 13 -19.92 36.50 11.43
N VAL A 14 -18.65 36.12 11.27
CA VAL A 14 -17.54 37.09 11.10
C VAL A 14 -17.56 37.75 9.71
N TRP A 15 -18.05 37.06 8.67
CA TRP A 15 -18.09 37.60 7.30
C TRP A 15 -19.35 38.41 6.98
N THR A 16 -20.50 38.10 7.59
CA THR A 16 -21.78 38.78 7.25
C THR A 16 -22.09 39.98 8.14
N CYS A 17 -21.52 40.05 9.35
CA CYS A 17 -21.84 41.12 10.31
C CYS A 17 -21.19 42.48 10.03
N PRO A 18 -19.99 42.63 9.42
CA PRO A 18 -19.43 43.96 9.17
C PRO A 18 -20.11 44.72 8.02
N VAL A 19 -20.86 44.04 7.15
CA VAL A 19 -21.52 44.67 6.00
C VAL A 19 -22.76 45.50 6.41
N PHE A 20 -23.31 45.27 7.61
CA PHE A 20 -24.47 46.02 8.12
C PHE A 20 -24.13 47.12 9.14
N LEU A 21 -22.88 47.24 9.59
CA LEU A 21 -22.45 48.25 10.57
C LEU A 21 -21.87 49.53 9.95
N GLY A 22 -21.94 49.66 8.62
CA GLY A 22 -21.51 50.86 7.90
C GLY A 22 -22.58 51.94 7.85
N LYS A 23 -22.39 52.99 8.68
CA LYS A 23 -23.12 54.26 8.76
C LYS A 23 -24.47 54.22 9.48
N THR A 24 -24.43 54.54 10.77
CA THR A 24 -25.23 55.67 11.31
C THR A 24 -24.69 56.01 12.69
N GLY A 25 -24.17 57.23 12.86
CA GLY A 25 -23.87 57.78 14.16
C GLY A 25 -25.17 58.11 14.87
N SER A 26 -25.69 57.20 15.69
CA SER A 26 -26.71 57.50 16.71
C SER A 26 -26.78 56.38 17.73
N ASN A 27 -26.74 56.74 19.01
CA ASN A 27 -26.46 55.84 20.13
C ASN A 27 -27.70 55.08 20.64
N ARG A 28 -28.63 54.70 19.75
CA ARG A 28 -29.80 53.88 20.06
C ARG A 28 -30.14 53.08 18.81
N VAL A 29 -30.48 51.80 18.97
CA VAL A 29 -30.80 50.79 17.92
C VAL A 29 -29.62 49.87 17.57
N VAL A 30 -29.09 49.16 18.57
CA VAL A 30 -28.18 48.01 18.36
C VAL A 30 -28.91 46.65 18.54
N GLU A 31 -30.08 46.64 19.18
CA GLU A 31 -30.84 45.41 19.49
C GLU A 31 -31.48 44.68 18.28
N PRO A 32 -32.13 45.35 17.30
CA PRO A 32 -32.89 44.61 16.29
C PRO A 32 -32.01 43.90 15.26
N HIS A 33 -30.79 44.40 15.01
CA HIS A 33 -29.85 43.81 14.06
C HIS A 33 -29.22 42.52 14.61
N LEU A 34 -28.93 42.48 15.91
CA LEU A 34 -28.44 41.27 16.58
C LEU A 34 -29.52 40.18 16.57
N PHE A 35 -30.77 40.56 16.83
CA PHE A 35 -31.89 39.62 16.83
C PHE A 35 -32.14 39.04 15.43
N ALA A 36 -32.06 39.87 14.38
CA ALA A 36 -32.16 39.41 13.00
C ALA A 36 -31.03 38.45 12.61
N CYS A 37 -29.77 38.75 12.99
CA CYS A 37 -28.64 37.84 12.75
C CYS A 37 -28.80 36.50 13.48
N LEU A 38 -29.20 36.52 14.75
CA LEU A 38 -29.43 35.30 15.53
C LEU A 38 -30.58 34.48 14.96
N LEU A 39 -31.65 35.13 14.51
CA LEU A 39 -32.79 34.46 13.88
C LEU A 39 -32.41 33.84 12.53
N VAL A 40 -31.58 34.51 11.72
CA VAL A 40 -31.04 33.92 10.48
C VAL A 40 -30.16 32.71 10.78
N VAL A 41 -29.25 32.80 11.76
CA VAL A 41 -28.39 31.65 12.14
C VAL A 41 -29.25 30.49 12.67
N PHE A 42 -30.24 30.79 13.50
CA PHE A 42 -31.19 29.80 14.02
C PHE A 42 -31.93 29.13 12.86
N VAL A 43 -32.58 29.91 11.99
CA VAL A 43 -33.31 29.39 10.83
C VAL A 43 -32.39 28.58 9.90
N VAL A 44 -31.18 29.05 9.59
CA VAL A 44 -30.21 28.34 8.75
C VAL A 44 -29.74 27.03 9.42
N SER A 45 -29.64 26.98 10.75
CA SER A 45 -29.30 25.75 11.48
C SER A 45 -30.40 24.69 11.48
N PHE A 46 -31.66 25.09 11.25
CA PHE A 46 -32.81 24.18 11.09
C PHE A 46 -33.11 23.86 9.61
N ILE A 47 -32.79 24.76 8.67
CA ILE A 47 -33.04 24.56 7.23
C ILE A 47 -31.91 23.79 6.54
N ILE A 48 -30.66 23.93 7.00
CA ILE A 48 -29.56 23.09 6.52
C ILE A 48 -29.56 21.84 7.38
N PRO A 49 -30.17 20.71 6.94
CA PRO A 49 -29.99 19.45 7.64
C PRO A 49 -28.49 19.23 7.77
N CYS A 50 -28.04 18.93 9.00
CA CYS A 50 -26.71 18.34 9.15
C CYS A 50 -26.68 17.17 8.16
N PRO A 51 -25.70 17.10 7.24
CA PRO A 51 -25.60 15.94 6.37
C PRO A 51 -25.59 14.74 7.31
N ASP A 52 -26.54 13.82 7.10
CA ASP A 52 -26.67 12.61 7.89
C ASP A 52 -25.25 12.04 8.00
N ARG A 53 -24.67 12.08 9.19
CA ARG A 53 -23.43 11.35 9.40
C ARG A 53 -23.83 9.92 9.11
N PRO A 54 -23.22 9.24 8.12
CA PRO A 54 -23.50 7.84 7.92
C PRO A 54 -23.33 7.19 9.28
N VAL A 55 -24.34 6.45 9.72
CA VAL A 55 -24.31 5.76 11.00
C VAL A 55 -23.13 4.81 10.90
N LEU A 56 -21.97 5.24 11.41
CA LEU A 56 -20.78 4.41 11.44
C LEU A 56 -21.15 3.22 12.31
N GLN A 57 -21.34 2.08 11.66
CA GLN A 57 -21.45 0.84 12.38
C GLN A 57 -20.04 0.57 12.87
N GLY A 58 -19.79 0.81 14.16
CA GLY A 58 -18.43 0.87 14.72
C GLY A 58 -17.57 -0.36 14.42
N VAL A 59 -18.22 -1.51 14.19
CA VAL A 59 -17.63 -2.72 13.60
C VAL A 59 -18.70 -3.39 12.72
N TRP A 60 -18.32 -3.86 11.54
CA TRP A 60 -19.16 -4.67 10.66
C TRP A 60 -18.43 -5.95 10.23
N ARG A 61 -19.20 -6.96 9.83
CA ARG A 61 -18.70 -8.28 9.38
C ARG A 61 -19.55 -8.78 8.22
N ILE A 62 -18.87 -9.28 7.19
CA ILE A 62 -19.49 -9.92 6.02
C ILE A 62 -18.91 -11.32 5.87
N ASP A 63 -19.77 -12.32 5.79
CA ASP A 63 -19.36 -13.72 5.57
C ASP A 63 -19.69 -14.17 4.14
N TYR A 64 -18.67 -14.66 3.43
CA TYR A 64 -18.77 -15.29 2.11
C TYR A 64 -18.69 -16.81 2.27
N ASN A 65 -19.83 -17.49 2.12
CA ASN A 65 -19.90 -18.94 2.26
C ASN A 65 -19.27 -19.63 1.03
N ALA A 66 -18.49 -20.69 1.26
CA ALA A 66 -17.86 -21.50 0.20
C ALA A 66 -17.07 -20.67 -0.85
N ALA A 67 -16.42 -19.59 -0.40
CA ALA A 67 -15.60 -18.73 -1.23
C ALA A 67 -14.10 -18.92 -0.96
N VAL A 68 -13.29 -18.71 -1.98
CA VAL A 68 -11.82 -18.67 -1.89
C VAL A 68 -11.36 -17.25 -2.16
N ALA A 69 -10.67 -16.61 -1.21
CA ALA A 69 -10.10 -15.29 -1.43
C ALA A 69 -8.87 -15.37 -2.35
N TYR A 70 -8.69 -14.37 -3.21
CA TYR A 70 -7.49 -14.20 -4.02
C TYR A 70 -6.61 -13.07 -3.49
N ASP A 71 -5.36 -13.03 -3.99
CA ASP A 71 -4.34 -12.07 -3.63
C ASP A 71 -4.64 -10.66 -4.20
N PHE A 72 -5.66 -9.98 -3.66
CA PHE A 72 -5.99 -8.59 -3.99
C PHE A 72 -6.90 -7.96 -2.92
N LEU A 73 -6.48 -6.80 -2.41
CA LEU A 73 -7.27 -5.95 -1.53
C LEU A 73 -6.88 -4.49 -1.79
N ALA A 74 -7.87 -3.63 -2.02
CA ALA A 74 -7.67 -2.20 -2.19
C ALA A 74 -8.69 -1.42 -1.36
N ALA A 75 -8.35 -0.17 -1.06
CA ALA A 75 -9.21 0.76 -0.35
C ALA A 75 -9.38 2.04 -1.19
N GLU A 76 -10.63 2.37 -1.52
CA GLU A 76 -10.99 3.54 -2.33
C GLU A 76 -12.38 4.05 -1.92
N ASP A 77 -12.63 5.36 -2.00
CA ASP A 77 -13.94 5.96 -1.76
C ASP A 77 -14.85 5.77 -2.99
N VAL A 78 -15.53 4.62 -3.06
CA VAL A 78 -16.30 4.16 -4.24
C VAL A 78 -17.62 4.93 -4.35
N ASN A 79 -18.30 5.13 -3.23
CA ASN A 79 -19.60 5.82 -3.20
C ASN A 79 -19.49 7.35 -3.02
N LYS A 80 -18.27 7.89 -2.88
CA LYS A 80 -17.96 9.32 -2.69
C LYS A 80 -18.51 9.89 -1.37
N ASP A 81 -18.62 9.05 -0.33
CA ASP A 81 -19.03 9.45 1.01
C ASP A 81 -17.87 9.92 1.90
N LYS A 82 -16.64 9.92 1.37
CA LYS A 82 -15.37 10.26 2.03
C LYS A 82 -14.86 9.21 3.01
N ILE A 83 -15.49 8.06 3.09
CA ILE A 83 -15.04 6.88 3.82
C ILE A 83 -14.38 5.95 2.78
N GLN A 84 -13.28 5.30 3.16
CA GLN A 84 -12.64 4.35 2.27
C GLN A 84 -13.44 3.06 2.27
N ASP A 85 -13.93 2.67 1.09
CA ASP A 85 -14.59 1.39 0.84
C ASP A 85 -13.54 0.34 0.46
N ILE A 86 -13.90 -0.94 0.57
CA ILE A 86 -12.98 -2.06 0.40
C ILE A 86 -13.30 -2.81 -0.88
N LEU A 87 -12.29 -3.00 -1.74
CA LEU A 87 -12.35 -3.81 -2.95
C LEU A 87 -11.52 -5.07 -2.78
N PHE A 88 -12.05 -6.24 -3.16
CA PHE A 88 -11.33 -7.51 -3.08
C PHE A 88 -11.81 -8.50 -4.13
N LEU A 89 -10.99 -9.54 -4.32
CA LEU A 89 -11.25 -10.66 -5.22
C LEU A 89 -11.61 -11.93 -4.45
N TYR A 90 -12.62 -12.64 -4.93
CA TYR A 90 -12.96 -13.97 -4.40
C TYR A 90 -13.52 -14.87 -5.50
N LYS A 91 -13.30 -16.18 -5.36
CA LYS A 91 -13.95 -17.21 -6.16
C LYS A 91 -15.18 -17.72 -5.43
N ASN A 92 -16.28 -17.92 -6.14
CA ASN A 92 -17.49 -18.48 -5.53
C ASN A 92 -18.15 -19.50 -6.47
N THR A 93 -18.78 -20.51 -5.86
CA THR A 93 -19.56 -21.56 -6.53
C THR A 93 -21.02 -21.16 -6.74
N ASN A 94 -21.54 -20.20 -5.98
CA ASN A 94 -22.96 -19.89 -5.96
C ASN A 94 -23.18 -18.37 -5.91
N SER A 95 -23.70 -17.77 -6.99
CA SER A 95 -23.95 -16.33 -7.15
C SER A 95 -25.17 -15.83 -6.34
N SER A 96 -25.48 -16.44 -5.19
CA SER A 96 -26.78 -16.28 -4.53
C SER A 96 -26.70 -15.72 -3.10
N ARG A 97 -25.95 -14.63 -2.91
CA ARG A 97 -26.50 -13.59 -2.01
C ARG A 97 -27.52 -12.83 -2.84
N GLY A 98 -28.80 -13.08 -2.56
CA GLY A 98 -29.97 -12.71 -3.37
C GLY A 98 -30.24 -11.21 -3.54
N ASN A 99 -29.28 -10.46 -4.07
CA ASN A 99 -29.50 -9.10 -4.58
C ASN A 99 -28.53 -8.67 -5.69
N SER A 100 -27.57 -9.50 -6.11
CA SER A 100 -26.76 -9.23 -7.30
C SER A 100 -27.39 -9.86 -8.54
N SER A 101 -27.58 -9.05 -9.57
CA SER A 101 -28.23 -9.48 -10.82
C SER A 101 -27.30 -10.22 -11.78
N PHE A 102 -26.05 -10.50 -11.40
CA PHE A 102 -25.02 -11.01 -12.30
C PHE A 102 -24.53 -12.39 -11.87
N SER A 103 -24.81 -13.39 -12.71
CA SER A 103 -24.28 -14.74 -12.57
C SER A 103 -23.02 -14.92 -13.43
N CYS A 104 -22.20 -15.94 -13.12
CA CYS A 104 -21.05 -16.29 -13.97
C CYS A 104 -21.48 -16.53 -15.43
N ALA A 105 -22.66 -17.12 -15.64
CA ALA A 105 -23.17 -17.46 -16.97
C ALA A 105 -23.54 -16.22 -17.79
N ASP A 106 -23.97 -15.13 -17.14
CA ASP A 106 -24.31 -13.88 -17.84
C ASP A 106 -23.08 -13.23 -18.49
N GLU A 107 -21.89 -13.47 -17.94
CA GLU A 107 -20.60 -13.04 -18.51
C GLU A 107 -19.89 -14.17 -19.28
N GLY A 108 -20.55 -15.30 -19.53
CA GLY A 108 -20.02 -16.41 -20.31
C GLY A 108 -19.03 -17.32 -19.57
N PHE A 109 -18.93 -17.24 -18.25
CA PHE A 109 -18.10 -18.11 -17.42
C PHE A 109 -18.86 -19.33 -16.88
N SER A 110 -18.14 -20.42 -16.66
CA SER A 110 -18.65 -21.59 -15.94
C SER A 110 -18.54 -21.37 -14.43
N CYS A 111 -19.55 -21.78 -13.66
CA CYS A 111 -19.43 -21.78 -12.19
C CYS A 111 -18.51 -22.93 -11.73
N PRO A 112 -17.60 -22.71 -10.76
CA PRO A 112 -17.29 -21.46 -10.04
C PRO A 112 -16.45 -20.47 -10.86
N CYS A 113 -16.71 -19.17 -10.69
CA CYS A 113 -15.94 -18.09 -11.30
C CYS A 113 -15.43 -17.08 -10.26
N THR A 114 -14.54 -16.19 -10.70
CA THR A 114 -13.92 -15.13 -9.89
C THR A 114 -14.74 -13.85 -9.98
N PHE A 115 -15.02 -13.25 -8.83
CA PHE A 115 -15.73 -12.00 -8.65
C PHE A 115 -14.80 -10.92 -8.10
N VAL A 116 -15.02 -9.68 -8.54
CA VAL A 116 -14.61 -8.48 -7.82
C VAL A 116 -15.83 -7.95 -7.08
N ALA A 117 -15.65 -7.59 -5.81
CA ALA A 117 -16.67 -6.87 -5.06
C ALA A 117 -16.11 -5.60 -4.44
N ALA A 118 -16.97 -4.59 -4.33
CA ALA A 118 -16.76 -3.40 -3.52
C ALA A 118 -17.77 -3.40 -2.36
N VAL A 119 -17.30 -3.20 -1.14
CA VAL A 119 -18.12 -3.15 0.07
C VAL A 119 -17.88 -1.85 0.82
N SER A 120 -18.96 -1.25 1.34
CA SER A 120 -18.88 0.03 2.02
C SER A 120 -18.04 -0.05 3.29
N GLY A 121 -17.09 0.87 3.45
CA GLY A 121 -16.28 0.97 4.65
C GLY A 121 -17.07 1.37 5.90
N ALA A 122 -18.22 2.00 5.73
CA ALA A 122 -19.05 2.50 6.83
C ALA A 122 -19.95 1.43 7.46
N SER A 123 -20.45 0.49 6.64
CA SER A 123 -21.52 -0.45 7.02
C SER A 123 -21.23 -1.90 6.64
N GLY A 124 -20.24 -2.17 5.78
CA GLY A 124 -20.04 -3.47 5.17
C GLY A 124 -21.13 -3.86 4.16
N SER A 125 -21.98 -2.92 3.72
CA SER A 125 -22.94 -3.23 2.65
C SER A 125 -22.22 -3.41 1.32
N VAL A 126 -22.58 -4.45 0.57
CA VAL A 126 -22.06 -4.64 -0.81
C VAL A 126 -22.57 -3.50 -1.69
N LEU A 127 -21.64 -2.73 -2.26
CA LEU A 127 -21.95 -1.63 -3.19
C LEU A 127 -22.21 -2.19 -4.58
N TRP A 128 -21.34 -3.08 -5.05
CA TRP A 128 -21.49 -3.83 -6.29
C TRP A 128 -20.61 -5.09 -6.25
N GLU A 129 -20.98 -6.08 -7.04
CA GLU A 129 -20.18 -7.28 -7.29
C GLU A 129 -20.31 -7.69 -8.76
N ARG A 130 -19.23 -8.19 -9.36
CA ARG A 130 -19.22 -8.59 -10.77
C ARG A 130 -18.31 -9.78 -11.04
N PRO A 131 -18.75 -10.77 -11.83
CA PRO A 131 -17.86 -11.81 -12.33
C PRO A 131 -16.91 -11.25 -13.39
N VAL A 132 -15.61 -11.56 -13.24
CA VAL A 132 -14.54 -10.96 -14.06
C VAL A 132 -13.61 -11.97 -14.72
N ALA A 133 -13.60 -13.22 -14.24
CA ALA A 133 -12.70 -14.25 -14.76
C ALA A 133 -13.19 -15.66 -14.41
N GLN A 134 -12.78 -16.67 -15.18
CA GLN A 134 -13.07 -18.07 -14.91
C GLN A 134 -12.31 -18.60 -13.68
N ASP A 135 -11.03 -18.27 -13.55
CA ASP A 135 -10.19 -18.62 -12.41
C ASP A 135 -9.02 -17.64 -12.28
N ARG A 136 -8.40 -17.58 -11.09
CA ARG A 136 -7.14 -16.86 -10.78
C ARG A 136 -6.96 -15.53 -11.52
N ALA A 137 -7.31 -14.44 -10.85
CA ALA A 137 -7.20 -13.11 -11.39
C ALA A 137 -6.04 -12.32 -10.77
N PHE A 138 -5.30 -11.60 -11.62
CA PHE A 138 -4.41 -10.51 -11.19
C PHE A 138 -5.12 -9.19 -11.43
N VAL A 139 -4.96 -8.23 -10.52
CA VAL A 139 -5.68 -6.95 -10.60
C VAL A 139 -4.72 -5.80 -10.37
N GLU A 140 -4.84 -4.79 -11.22
CA GLU A 140 -4.19 -3.49 -11.06
C GLU A 140 -5.25 -2.40 -11.15
N CYS A 141 -5.32 -1.52 -10.15
CA CYS A 141 -6.35 -0.49 -10.03
C CYS A 141 -5.81 0.92 -10.19
N GLY A 142 -6.71 1.85 -10.56
CA GLY A 142 -6.42 3.27 -10.74
C GLY A 142 -5.79 3.59 -12.09
N ILE A 143 -5.89 2.70 -13.08
CA ILE A 143 -5.19 2.80 -14.36
C ILE A 143 -5.65 4.05 -15.11
N LEU A 144 -6.95 4.31 -15.22
CA LEU A 144 -7.48 5.46 -15.97
C LEU A 144 -7.34 6.83 -15.29
N GLN A 145 -6.55 6.98 -14.21
CA GLN A 145 -6.26 8.28 -13.63
C GLN A 145 -4.88 8.81 -14.04
N PRO A 146 -4.81 9.72 -15.04
CA PRO A 146 -3.69 10.64 -15.11
C PRO A 146 -3.74 11.58 -13.89
N ARG A 147 -2.56 11.82 -13.31
CA ARG A 147 -2.35 12.61 -12.09
C ARG A 147 -3.13 13.93 -12.14
N GLY A 148 -4.22 14.02 -11.37
CA GLY A 148 -5.02 15.24 -11.22
C GLY A 148 -6.20 15.42 -12.19
N SER A 149 -6.61 14.39 -12.94
CA SER A 149 -7.85 14.45 -13.75
C SER A 149 -9.07 13.85 -13.02
N ALA A 150 -10.26 14.33 -13.36
CA ALA A 150 -11.54 13.84 -12.86
C ALA A 150 -12.02 12.54 -13.55
N ALA A 151 -11.11 11.80 -14.20
CA ALA A 151 -11.42 10.57 -14.91
C ALA A 151 -11.80 9.43 -13.94
N PRO A 152 -12.73 8.53 -14.34
CA PRO A 152 -13.15 7.40 -13.53
C PRO A 152 -11.97 6.47 -13.25
N SER A 153 -11.80 6.05 -12.00
CA SER A 153 -10.84 5.01 -11.63
C SER A 153 -11.32 3.65 -12.14
N ALA A 154 -10.44 2.91 -12.80
CA ALA A 154 -10.72 1.56 -13.28
C ALA A 154 -9.69 0.55 -12.76
N CYS A 155 -10.15 -0.67 -12.57
CA CYS A 155 -9.33 -1.83 -12.28
C CYS A 155 -9.27 -2.75 -13.48
N VAL A 156 -8.07 -3.07 -13.95
CA VAL A 156 -7.87 -4.09 -14.98
C VAL A 156 -7.60 -5.42 -14.30
N VAL A 157 -8.38 -6.40 -14.68
CA VAL A 157 -8.34 -7.77 -14.21
C VAL A 157 -7.81 -8.66 -15.33
N LEU A 158 -6.73 -9.39 -15.07
CA LEU A 158 -6.25 -10.46 -15.94
C LEU A 158 -6.63 -11.81 -15.35
N GLY A 159 -7.66 -12.43 -15.92
CA GLY A 159 -8.18 -13.74 -15.55
C GLY A 159 -7.53 -14.90 -16.30
N ARG A 160 -7.64 -16.12 -15.76
CA ARG A 160 -7.36 -17.37 -16.47
C ARG A 160 -8.65 -18.07 -16.91
N PRO A 161 -8.74 -18.62 -18.14
CA PRO A 161 -7.72 -18.60 -19.19
C PRO A 161 -7.76 -17.28 -19.99
N GLY A 162 -6.79 -16.40 -19.70
CA GLY A 162 -6.40 -15.29 -20.56
C GLY A 162 -7.52 -14.34 -21.00
N SER A 163 -8.24 -13.71 -20.08
CA SER A 163 -9.14 -12.58 -20.41
C SER A 163 -8.68 -11.33 -19.69
N LEU A 164 -8.46 -10.22 -20.42
CA LEU A 164 -8.27 -8.91 -19.79
C LEU A 164 -9.62 -8.19 -19.76
N VAL A 165 -10.01 -7.74 -18.58
CA VAL A 165 -11.28 -7.04 -18.35
C VAL A 165 -11.00 -5.78 -17.54
N ALA A 166 -11.44 -4.62 -18.01
CA ALA A 166 -11.45 -3.41 -17.20
C ALA A 166 -12.82 -3.19 -16.57
N VAL A 167 -12.83 -2.92 -15.26
CA VAL A 167 -14.02 -2.63 -14.47
C VAL A 167 -13.91 -1.24 -13.88
N ASP A 168 -14.95 -0.44 -14.06
CA ASP A 168 -15.13 0.86 -13.40
C ASP A 168 -15.30 0.64 -11.90
N THR A 169 -14.43 1.24 -11.09
CA THR A 169 -14.40 1.04 -9.63
C THR A 169 -15.63 1.62 -8.92
N LEU A 170 -16.24 2.67 -9.49
CA LEU A 170 -17.36 3.39 -8.88
C LEU A 170 -18.67 2.64 -9.10
N THR A 171 -18.84 2.05 -10.28
CA THR A 171 -20.11 1.46 -10.73
C THR A 171 -20.08 -0.05 -10.84
N GLY A 172 -18.91 -0.68 -10.86
CA GLY A 172 -18.74 -2.10 -11.16
C GLY A 172 -19.03 -2.44 -12.62
N LYS A 173 -19.12 -1.46 -13.53
CA LYS A 173 -19.41 -1.72 -14.94
C LYS A 173 -18.16 -2.13 -15.71
N THR A 174 -18.27 -3.13 -16.58
CA THR A 174 -17.21 -3.46 -17.54
C THR A 174 -17.05 -2.33 -18.53
N LEU A 175 -15.84 -1.76 -18.61
CA LEU A 175 -15.48 -0.72 -19.56
C LEU A 175 -15.08 -1.33 -20.91
N TRP A 176 -14.25 -2.37 -20.86
CA TRP A 176 -13.84 -3.16 -22.02
C TRP A 176 -13.48 -4.57 -21.58
N SER A 177 -13.54 -5.51 -22.52
CA SER A 177 -13.16 -6.91 -22.34
C SER A 177 -12.48 -7.39 -23.62
N GLN A 178 -11.28 -7.93 -23.49
CA GLN A 178 -10.50 -8.45 -24.60
C GLN A 178 -10.06 -9.89 -24.33
N PRO A 179 -10.19 -10.80 -25.32
CA PRO A 179 -9.52 -12.08 -25.23
C PRO A 179 -8.01 -11.82 -25.25
N SER A 180 -7.28 -12.41 -24.31
CA SER A 180 -5.83 -12.41 -24.40
C SER A 180 -5.38 -13.49 -25.39
N SER A 181 -4.25 -13.23 -26.03
CA SER A 181 -3.57 -14.15 -26.94
C SER A 181 -2.63 -15.14 -26.22
N PHE A 182 -2.70 -15.25 -24.89
CA PHE A 182 -1.76 -16.08 -24.13
C PHE A 182 -1.95 -17.56 -24.46
N GLY A 183 -0.86 -18.24 -24.83
CA GLY A 183 -0.86 -19.68 -25.10
C GLY A 183 -1.27 -20.48 -23.86
N GLY A 184 -1.94 -21.63 -24.05
CA GLY A 184 -2.46 -22.44 -22.93
C GLY A 184 -1.42 -22.94 -21.92
N ASN A 185 -0.12 -22.93 -22.28
CA ASN A 185 0.98 -23.39 -21.44
C ASN A 185 1.73 -22.24 -20.72
N ALA A 186 1.32 -20.99 -20.94
CA ALA A 186 1.97 -19.83 -20.37
C ALA A 186 1.54 -19.56 -18.92
N SER A 187 2.51 -19.26 -18.04
CA SER A 187 2.24 -18.76 -16.70
C SER A 187 2.46 -17.26 -16.62
N VAL A 188 1.38 -16.50 -16.44
CA VAL A 188 1.44 -15.07 -16.13
C VAL A 188 2.13 -14.88 -14.77
N LEU A 189 3.13 -14.00 -14.73
CA LEU A 189 3.86 -13.60 -13.53
C LEU A 189 3.15 -12.43 -12.85
N SER A 190 3.11 -12.44 -11.52
CA SER A 190 2.58 -11.32 -10.73
C SER A 190 3.72 -10.40 -10.27
N PRO A 191 3.44 -9.09 -10.10
CA PRO A 191 2.19 -8.38 -10.38
C PRO A 191 2.08 -7.91 -11.84
N LEU A 192 0.91 -7.37 -12.22
CA LEU A 192 0.79 -6.57 -13.45
C LEU A 192 1.56 -5.26 -13.25
N LEU A 193 2.32 -4.82 -14.27
CA LEU A 193 3.17 -3.64 -14.15
C LEU A 193 2.56 -2.47 -14.90
N ARG A 194 2.11 -1.42 -14.19
CA ARG A 194 1.65 -0.18 -14.82
C ARG A 194 2.81 0.59 -15.42
N VAL A 195 2.79 0.81 -16.72
CA VAL A 195 3.75 1.64 -17.46
C VAL A 195 3.09 2.95 -17.90
N PRO A 196 3.86 3.98 -18.30
CA PRO A 196 3.28 5.20 -18.88
C PRO A 196 2.45 4.91 -20.14
N ASP A 197 1.69 5.90 -20.58
CA ASP A 197 0.95 5.86 -21.85
C ASP A 197 1.93 5.78 -23.04
N LEU A 198 1.88 4.68 -23.81
CA LEU A 198 2.75 4.40 -24.95
C LEU A 198 2.01 4.41 -26.30
N ASP A 199 0.68 4.35 -26.30
CA ASP A 199 -0.15 4.44 -27.51
C ASP A 199 -0.78 5.83 -27.71
N ALA A 200 -0.56 6.75 -26.76
CA ALA A 200 -1.05 8.12 -26.71
C ALA A 200 -2.58 8.24 -26.62
N ASP A 201 -3.24 7.25 -26.00
CA ASP A 201 -4.69 7.25 -25.76
C ASP A 201 -5.11 8.05 -24.50
N GLY A 202 -4.15 8.53 -23.72
CA GLY A 202 -4.36 9.31 -22.50
C GLY A 202 -4.49 8.46 -21.23
N ALA A 203 -4.42 7.13 -21.33
CA ALA A 203 -4.38 6.19 -20.22
C ALA A 203 -3.00 5.52 -20.11
N PRO A 204 -2.49 5.24 -18.91
CA PRO A 204 -1.28 4.45 -18.73
C PRO A 204 -1.50 2.99 -19.14
N ASP A 205 -0.48 2.41 -19.74
CA ASP A 205 -0.51 1.03 -20.25
C ASP A 205 -0.08 0.01 -19.21
N LEU A 206 -0.21 -1.27 -19.56
CA LEU A 206 0.13 -2.41 -18.72
C LEU A 206 1.16 -3.31 -19.38
N LEU A 207 2.27 -3.54 -18.70
CA LEU A 207 3.23 -4.58 -19.06
C LEU A 207 2.86 -5.88 -18.32
N VAL A 208 2.54 -6.90 -19.09
CA VAL A 208 2.25 -8.26 -18.61
C VAL A 208 3.46 -9.13 -18.87
N LEU A 209 4.00 -9.73 -17.81
CA LEU A 209 5.10 -10.68 -17.91
C LEU A 209 4.56 -12.11 -17.87
N ILE A 210 5.09 -12.93 -18.76
CA ILE A 210 4.64 -14.29 -18.99
C ILE A 210 5.87 -15.17 -19.02
N GLN A 211 5.84 -16.25 -18.24
CA GLN A 211 6.83 -17.30 -18.32
C GLN A 211 6.28 -18.42 -19.20
N GLU A 212 7.01 -18.71 -20.28
CA GLU A 212 6.78 -19.84 -21.16
C GLU A 212 8.05 -20.70 -21.16
N GLU A 213 7.91 -21.97 -20.78
CA GLU A 213 9.05 -22.85 -20.50
C GLU A 213 9.99 -22.23 -19.44
N ASN A 214 11.18 -21.79 -19.85
CA ASN A 214 12.17 -21.13 -18.99
C ASN A 214 12.43 -19.68 -19.38
N GLN A 215 11.69 -19.09 -20.33
CA GLN A 215 11.91 -17.72 -20.76
C GLN A 215 10.76 -16.82 -20.31
N VAL A 216 11.12 -15.65 -19.77
CA VAL A 216 10.15 -14.60 -19.48
C VAL A 216 10.00 -13.70 -20.69
N ASN A 217 8.77 -13.59 -21.18
CA ASN A 217 8.36 -12.70 -22.26
C ASN A 217 7.50 -11.57 -21.69
N GLY A 218 7.68 -10.35 -22.19
CA GLY A 218 6.87 -9.18 -21.82
C GLY A 218 5.99 -8.75 -22.97
N SER A 219 4.71 -8.45 -22.70
CA SER A 219 3.75 -7.89 -23.68
C SER A 219 3.09 -6.65 -23.09
N ILE A 220 2.95 -5.58 -23.89
CA ILE A 220 2.33 -4.33 -23.46
C ILE A 220 0.90 -4.28 -23.98
N TYR A 221 -0.04 -3.93 -23.09
CA TYR A 221 -1.46 -3.78 -23.35
C TYR A 221 -1.93 -2.37 -23.01
N SER A 222 -2.78 -1.81 -23.85
CA SER A 222 -3.40 -0.50 -23.62
C SER A 222 -4.30 -0.55 -22.39
N GLY A 223 -4.09 0.37 -21.45
CA GLY A 223 -4.95 0.47 -20.27
C GLY A 223 -6.36 1.00 -20.61
N GLY A 224 -6.48 1.80 -21.67
CA GLY A 224 -7.73 2.39 -22.14
C GLY A 224 -8.61 1.43 -22.94
N THR A 225 -8.01 0.51 -23.70
CA THR A 225 -8.75 -0.35 -24.65
C THR A 225 -8.55 -1.85 -24.46
N GLY A 226 -7.51 -2.26 -23.73
CA GLY A 226 -7.09 -3.65 -23.61
C GLY A 226 -6.41 -4.23 -24.85
N GLN A 227 -6.20 -3.43 -25.91
CA GLN A 227 -5.52 -3.90 -27.11
C GLN A 227 -4.02 -4.09 -26.88
N GLN A 228 -3.45 -5.09 -27.54
CA GLN A 228 -2.00 -5.31 -27.48
C GLN A 228 -1.27 -4.20 -28.25
N VAL A 229 -0.48 -3.41 -27.53
CA VAL A 229 0.33 -2.32 -28.09
C VAL A 229 1.64 -2.85 -28.67
N SER A 230 2.25 -3.84 -27.99
CA SER A 230 3.50 -4.47 -28.43
C SER A 230 3.37 -6.00 -28.45
N PRO A 231 3.81 -6.71 -29.52
CA PRO A 231 3.96 -8.16 -29.47
C PRO A 231 4.90 -8.60 -28.33
N PRO A 232 4.84 -9.87 -27.93
CA PRO A 232 5.69 -10.41 -26.88
C PRO A 232 7.16 -10.31 -27.28
N ASP A 233 8.01 -9.76 -26.41
CA ASP A 233 9.47 -9.80 -26.56
C ASP A 233 10.10 -10.58 -25.42
N SER A 234 11.13 -11.37 -25.75
CA SER A 234 11.86 -12.13 -24.75
C SER A 234 12.76 -11.21 -23.94
N LEU A 235 12.62 -11.29 -22.62
CA LEU A 235 13.50 -10.58 -21.70
C LEU A 235 14.83 -11.31 -21.52
N GLY A 236 14.95 -12.56 -22.01
CA GLY A 236 16.18 -13.35 -21.95
C GLY A 236 16.58 -13.76 -20.54
N VAL A 237 15.59 -13.97 -19.66
CA VAL A 237 15.79 -14.19 -18.23
C VAL A 237 15.00 -15.40 -17.76
N ASP A 238 15.66 -16.24 -16.95
CA ASP A 238 15.04 -17.34 -16.21
C ASP A 238 14.48 -16.80 -14.88
N GLY A 239 13.35 -16.10 -14.94
CA GLY A 239 12.76 -15.42 -13.78
C GLY A 239 11.49 -16.13 -13.31
N THR A 240 11.50 -16.70 -12.10
CA THR A 240 10.34 -17.36 -11.49
C THR A 240 9.62 -16.53 -10.44
N SER A 241 10.18 -15.39 -10.02
CA SER A 241 9.74 -14.71 -8.78
C SER A 241 9.77 -13.18 -8.90
N GLY A 242 8.61 -12.54 -8.74
CA GLY A 242 8.41 -11.14 -8.33
C GLY A 242 9.18 -10.06 -9.10
N SER A 243 8.72 -9.71 -10.30
CA SER A 243 9.20 -8.53 -11.03
C SER A 243 8.63 -7.23 -10.47
N ILE A 244 9.37 -6.13 -10.61
CA ILE A 244 8.84 -4.79 -10.33
C ILE A 244 9.17 -3.83 -11.47
N LEU A 245 8.40 -2.76 -11.56
CA LEU A 245 8.76 -1.60 -12.36
C LEU A 245 9.41 -0.57 -11.45
N HIS A 246 10.63 -0.18 -11.76
CA HIS A 246 11.37 0.84 -11.04
C HIS A 246 11.51 2.11 -11.90
N VAL A 247 11.34 3.27 -11.26
CA VAL A 247 11.47 4.58 -11.90
C VAL A 247 12.66 5.30 -11.30
N THR A 248 13.68 5.59 -12.12
CA THR A 248 14.88 6.28 -11.66
C THR A 248 14.57 7.76 -11.38
N ARG A 249 15.51 8.48 -10.73
CA ARG A 249 15.34 9.92 -10.48
C ARG A 249 15.32 10.75 -11.77
N ALA A 250 15.89 10.23 -12.85
CA ALA A 250 15.77 10.82 -14.19
C ALA A 250 14.38 10.63 -14.82
N GLY A 251 13.52 9.79 -14.23
CA GLY A 251 12.20 9.43 -14.74
C GLY A 251 12.23 8.35 -15.83
N ALA A 252 13.31 7.57 -15.90
CA ALA A 252 13.42 6.42 -16.79
C ALA A 252 12.81 5.18 -16.14
N HIS A 253 12.17 4.32 -16.93
CA HIS A 253 11.39 3.17 -16.45
C HIS A 253 12.12 1.86 -16.77
N TYR A 254 12.41 1.07 -15.74
CA TYR A 254 13.13 -0.20 -15.85
C TYR A 254 12.35 -1.33 -15.17
N VAL A 255 12.25 -2.46 -15.86
CA VAL A 255 11.70 -3.70 -15.32
C VAL A 255 12.82 -4.44 -14.63
N LEU A 256 12.69 -4.71 -13.33
CA LEU A 256 13.68 -5.43 -12.53
C LEU A 256 13.18 -6.85 -12.22
N ILE A 257 14.05 -7.83 -12.45
CA ILE A 257 13.77 -9.25 -12.27
C ILE A 257 14.92 -9.90 -11.48
N PRO A 258 14.63 -10.64 -10.40
CA PRO A 258 15.63 -11.45 -9.70
C PRO A 258 16.29 -12.50 -10.61
N CYS A 259 17.62 -12.53 -10.65
CA CYS A 259 18.42 -13.42 -11.50
C CYS A 259 19.55 -14.10 -10.70
N GLY A 260 19.16 -15.00 -9.80
CA GLY A 260 20.09 -15.63 -8.87
C GLY A 260 20.63 -14.60 -7.88
N THR A 261 21.94 -14.35 -7.87
CA THR A 261 22.60 -13.35 -7.00
C THR A 261 22.71 -11.96 -7.64
N ALA A 262 22.14 -11.75 -8.82
CA ALA A 262 22.15 -10.47 -9.52
C ALA A 262 20.73 -10.03 -9.85
N LEU A 263 20.56 -8.74 -10.16
CA LEU A 263 19.31 -8.20 -10.70
C LEU A 263 19.42 -8.12 -12.21
N CYS A 264 18.49 -8.71 -12.95
CA CYS A 264 18.33 -8.39 -14.36
C CYS A 264 17.45 -7.16 -14.50
N SER A 265 17.78 -6.28 -15.43
CA SER A 265 17.04 -5.05 -15.67
C SER A 265 16.86 -4.82 -17.16
N ARG A 266 15.64 -4.42 -17.55
CA ARG A 266 15.27 -4.13 -18.93
C ARG A 266 14.59 -2.78 -19.01
N SER A 267 15.11 -1.91 -19.87
CA SER A 267 14.51 -0.60 -20.13
C SER A 267 13.16 -0.78 -20.83
N VAL A 268 12.09 -0.19 -20.28
CA VAL A 268 10.76 -0.19 -20.92
C VAL A 268 10.82 0.53 -22.26
N LYS A 269 11.61 1.60 -22.34
CA LYS A 269 11.90 2.31 -23.58
C LYS A 269 12.47 1.36 -24.63
N GLY A 270 13.55 0.64 -24.28
CA GLY A 270 14.21 -0.29 -25.18
C GLY A 270 13.30 -1.43 -25.64
N LEU A 271 12.44 -1.95 -24.75
CA LEU A 271 11.43 -2.95 -25.09
C LEU A 271 10.43 -2.43 -26.12
N TYR A 272 9.89 -1.22 -25.90
CA TYR A 272 8.94 -0.62 -26.82
C TYR A 272 9.58 -0.28 -28.17
N GLU A 273 10.76 0.36 -28.20
CA GLU A 273 11.41 0.79 -29.45
C GLU A 273 11.81 -0.40 -30.33
N LYS A 274 12.34 -1.47 -29.73
CA LYS A 274 12.73 -2.70 -30.43
C LYS A 274 11.54 -3.34 -31.14
N VAL A 275 10.38 -3.31 -30.49
CA VAL A 275 9.17 -3.98 -30.97
C VAL A 275 8.38 -3.09 -31.94
N SER A 276 8.12 -1.84 -31.56
CA SER A 276 7.30 -0.90 -32.32
C SER A 276 8.05 -0.29 -33.52
N ARG A 277 9.38 -0.39 -33.57
CA ARG A 277 10.26 0.29 -34.56
C ARG A 277 10.00 1.79 -34.67
N ARG A 278 9.53 2.39 -33.57
CA ARG A 278 9.23 3.81 -33.42
C ARG A 278 10.01 4.34 -32.23
N ASP A 279 10.42 5.59 -32.31
CA ASP A 279 11.03 6.27 -31.17
C ASP A 279 10.01 6.36 -30.03
N SER A 280 10.46 6.04 -28.82
CA SER A 280 9.62 6.07 -27.64
C SER A 280 9.65 7.47 -27.00
N PRO A 281 8.51 7.95 -26.46
CA PRO A 281 8.50 9.16 -25.64
C PRO A 281 9.20 8.98 -24.28
N LEU A 282 9.62 7.76 -23.93
CA LEU A 282 10.24 7.46 -22.65
C LEU A 282 11.68 7.96 -22.55
N LYS A 283 12.07 8.34 -21.33
CA LYS A 283 13.43 8.77 -20.99
C LYS A 283 14.35 7.56 -20.79
N SER A 284 15.63 7.77 -21.07
CA SER A 284 16.73 6.87 -20.72
C SER A 284 17.54 7.50 -19.59
N ASP A 285 18.18 6.67 -18.76
CA ASP A 285 19.06 7.13 -17.69
C ASP A 285 20.49 6.65 -17.93
N PRO A 286 21.42 7.53 -18.35
CA PRO A 286 22.79 7.13 -18.67
C PRO A 286 23.51 6.40 -17.53
N LEU A 287 23.27 6.79 -16.27
CA LEU A 287 23.92 6.14 -15.13
C LEU A 287 23.48 4.68 -14.99
N TRP A 288 22.20 4.44 -15.24
CA TRP A 288 21.65 3.07 -15.24
C TRP A 288 22.13 2.27 -16.44
N GLU A 289 22.17 2.87 -17.63
CA GLU A 289 22.69 2.19 -18.83
C GLU A 289 24.19 1.85 -18.68
N ASP A 290 24.98 2.70 -18.03
CA ASP A 290 26.40 2.43 -17.75
C ASP A 290 26.61 1.28 -16.75
N MET A 291 25.69 1.13 -15.78
CA MET A 291 25.72 0.01 -14.81
C MET A 291 25.24 -1.31 -15.42
N LEU A 292 24.49 -1.27 -16.52
CA LEU A 292 24.01 -2.46 -17.20
C LEU A 292 25.12 -3.09 -18.03
N SER A 293 25.37 -4.37 -17.80
CA SER A 293 26.25 -5.12 -18.68
C SER A 293 25.65 -5.17 -20.10
N ALA A 294 26.31 -4.55 -21.07
CA ALA A 294 25.83 -4.45 -22.46
C ALA A 294 25.46 -5.80 -23.11
N ALA A 295 26.06 -6.91 -22.64
CA ALA A 295 25.80 -8.25 -23.17
C ALA A 295 24.76 -9.07 -22.38
N SER A 296 24.50 -8.76 -21.10
CA SER A 296 23.64 -9.60 -20.26
C SER A 296 22.49 -8.85 -19.58
N HIS A 297 22.43 -7.52 -19.67
CA HIS A 297 21.40 -6.70 -19.03
C HIS A 297 21.26 -6.99 -17.52
N ARG A 298 22.38 -7.29 -16.88
CA ARG A 298 22.47 -7.59 -15.45
C ARG A 298 23.10 -6.41 -14.75
N LEU A 299 22.48 -6.02 -13.65
CA LEU A 299 23.02 -5.10 -12.67
C LEU A 299 23.87 -5.90 -11.69
N VAL A 300 25.12 -5.47 -11.53
CA VAL A 300 26.03 -6.03 -10.54
C VAL A 300 25.62 -5.47 -9.18
N VAL A 301 24.90 -6.28 -8.40
CA VAL A 301 24.56 -5.97 -7.01
C VAL A 301 25.25 -7.00 -6.12
N HIS A 302 25.95 -6.52 -5.09
CA HIS A 302 26.60 -7.39 -4.12
C HIS A 302 25.58 -7.97 -3.13
N SER A 303 24.80 -8.96 -3.55
CA SER A 303 23.86 -9.64 -2.65
C SER A 303 24.52 -10.80 -1.89
N SER A 304 24.23 -10.92 -0.60
CA SER A 304 24.57 -12.09 0.22
C SER A 304 23.57 -13.21 -0.07
N GLY A 305 23.85 -14.02 -1.10
CA GLY A 305 22.99 -15.13 -1.52
C GLY A 305 21.97 -14.76 -2.62
N ALA A 306 21.13 -15.74 -2.98
CA ALA A 306 20.18 -15.60 -4.09
C ALA A 306 19.02 -14.67 -3.71
N ILE A 307 18.64 -13.79 -4.63
CA ILE A 307 17.55 -12.82 -4.49
C ILE A 307 16.22 -13.58 -4.60
N ARG A 308 15.36 -13.39 -3.60
CA ARG A 308 14.04 -14.01 -3.50
C ARG A 308 12.92 -13.02 -3.81
N TYR A 309 13.01 -11.82 -3.24
CA TYR A 309 12.00 -10.79 -3.38
C TYR A 309 12.64 -9.43 -3.65
N LEU A 310 11.90 -8.59 -4.37
CA LEU A 310 12.28 -7.22 -4.68
C LEU A 310 11.07 -6.31 -4.46
N MET A 311 11.30 -5.13 -3.86
CA MET A 311 10.25 -4.17 -3.55
C MET A 311 10.75 -2.74 -3.76
N ASN A 312 9.91 -1.88 -4.35
CA ASN A 312 10.10 -0.44 -4.27
C ASN A 312 9.68 0.03 -2.87
N VAL A 313 10.47 0.90 -2.26
CA VAL A 313 10.14 1.52 -0.97
C VAL A 313 10.24 3.04 -1.07
N PRO A 314 9.38 3.80 -0.37
CA PRO A 314 9.44 5.26 -0.41
C PRO A 314 10.76 5.79 0.15
N GLY A 315 11.54 6.47 -0.71
CA GLY A 315 12.78 7.16 -0.32
C GLY A 315 12.62 8.68 -0.26
N LYS A 316 13.70 9.38 0.10
CA LYS A 316 13.70 10.85 0.23
C LYS A 316 13.63 11.59 -1.11
N ALA A 317 14.26 11.03 -2.13
CA ALA A 317 14.48 11.66 -3.44
C ALA A 317 13.83 10.88 -4.61
N GLY A 318 12.96 9.94 -4.30
CA GLY A 318 12.43 8.91 -5.20
C GLY A 318 12.31 7.59 -4.47
N ASP A 319 11.81 6.57 -5.14
CA ASP A 319 11.74 5.22 -4.55
C ASP A 319 13.15 4.62 -4.46
N ASP A 320 13.41 3.97 -3.34
CA ASP A 320 14.59 3.15 -3.09
C ASP A 320 14.22 1.67 -3.28
N LEU A 321 15.21 0.77 -3.31
CA LEU A 321 15.01 -0.65 -3.62
C LEU A 321 15.33 -1.52 -2.40
N LEU A 322 14.34 -2.26 -1.90
CA LEU A 322 14.56 -3.30 -0.89
C LEU A 322 14.77 -4.65 -1.58
N LEU A 323 16.00 -5.13 -1.51
CA LEU A 323 16.42 -6.43 -2.01
C LEU A 323 16.40 -7.43 -0.86
N VAL A 324 15.71 -8.55 -1.09
CA VAL A 324 15.58 -9.62 -0.11
C VAL A 324 16.26 -10.87 -0.65
N SER A 325 17.43 -11.20 -0.10
CA SER A 325 18.15 -12.43 -0.43
C SER A 325 17.84 -13.53 0.58
N THR A 326 18.39 -14.72 0.36
CA THR A 326 18.27 -15.83 1.30
C THR A 326 18.87 -15.55 2.69
N GLU A 327 19.84 -14.63 2.77
CA GLU A 327 20.66 -14.40 3.98
C GLU A 327 20.59 -12.95 4.48
N ALA A 328 20.03 -12.01 3.71
CA ALA A 328 19.97 -10.61 4.10
C ALA A 328 18.77 -9.85 3.51
N TYR A 329 18.34 -8.83 4.25
CA TYR A 329 17.55 -7.72 3.72
C TYR A 329 18.49 -6.54 3.47
N MET A 330 18.48 -5.97 2.28
CA MET A 330 19.38 -4.89 1.90
C MET A 330 18.59 -3.76 1.24
N LEU A 331 18.69 -2.56 1.81
CA LEU A 331 18.13 -1.36 1.19
C LEU A 331 19.18 -0.69 0.31
N LEU A 332 18.84 -0.50 -0.97
CA LEU A 332 19.67 0.15 -1.97
C LEU A 332 19.07 1.51 -2.33
N ASP A 333 19.92 2.50 -2.61
CA ASP A 333 19.49 3.74 -3.23
C ASP A 333 18.93 3.46 -4.64
N GLY A 334 17.76 4.03 -4.96
CA GLY A 334 17.12 3.80 -6.26
C GLY A 334 17.87 4.36 -7.47
N GLN A 335 18.86 5.25 -7.29
CA GLN A 335 19.59 5.83 -8.42
C GLN A 335 20.92 5.10 -8.69
N ASP A 336 21.76 4.97 -7.67
CA ASP A 336 23.13 4.44 -7.82
C ASP A 336 23.28 3.00 -7.28
N LEU A 337 22.20 2.42 -6.76
CA LEU A 337 22.15 1.07 -6.18
C LEU A 337 23.17 0.87 -5.04
N THR A 338 23.60 1.95 -4.40
CA THR A 338 24.50 1.86 -3.25
C THR A 338 23.75 1.33 -2.01
N PRO A 339 24.34 0.40 -1.25
CA PRO A 339 23.70 -0.13 -0.05
C PRO A 339 23.66 0.93 1.04
N ARG A 340 22.45 1.23 1.54
CA ARG A 340 22.24 2.14 2.65
C ARG A 340 22.31 1.44 4.00
N TRP A 341 21.74 0.25 4.08
CA TRP A 341 21.89 -0.64 5.22
C TRP A 341 21.62 -2.09 4.81
N THR A 342 22.16 -3.00 5.60
CA THR A 342 22.00 -4.44 5.44
C THR A 342 21.65 -5.06 6.78
N PHE A 343 20.61 -5.89 6.80
CA PHE A 343 20.17 -6.64 7.97
C PHE A 343 20.31 -8.14 7.68
N GLY A 344 21.15 -8.83 8.45
CA GLY A 344 21.35 -10.27 8.30
C GLY A 344 20.14 -11.06 8.81
N THR A 345 19.80 -12.14 8.12
CA THR A 345 18.67 -13.03 8.45
C THR A 345 19.08 -14.48 8.32
N THR A 346 18.50 -15.36 9.13
CA THR A 346 18.85 -16.79 9.10
C THR A 346 18.21 -17.49 7.91
N GLN A 347 16.97 -17.12 7.60
CA GLN A 347 16.22 -17.63 6.46
C GLN A 347 15.08 -16.68 6.12
N VAL A 348 14.88 -16.42 4.83
CA VAL A 348 13.71 -15.69 4.32
C VAL A 348 12.71 -16.69 3.74
N LEU A 349 11.52 -16.72 4.30
CA LEU A 349 10.40 -17.52 3.78
C LEU A 349 9.45 -16.70 2.92
N ARG A 350 9.10 -15.50 3.38
CA ARG A 350 8.00 -14.72 2.83
C ARG A 350 8.45 -13.35 2.36
N LYS A 351 7.69 -12.82 1.41
CA LYS A 351 7.83 -11.44 0.97
C LYS A 351 7.56 -10.51 2.16
N PRO A 352 8.45 -9.54 2.44
CA PRO A 352 8.21 -8.53 3.45
C PRO A 352 6.97 -7.68 3.16
N VAL A 353 6.46 -7.04 4.21
CA VAL A 353 5.28 -6.19 4.12
C VAL A 353 5.65 -4.78 4.53
N LEU A 354 5.50 -3.80 3.64
CA LEU A 354 5.78 -2.41 3.99
C LEU A 354 4.62 -1.83 4.81
N GLY A 355 4.84 -0.70 5.46
CA GLY A 355 3.81 0.04 6.16
C GLY A 355 4.42 1.23 6.89
N TYR A 356 3.63 1.83 7.77
CA TYR A 356 4.03 2.98 8.57
C TYR A 356 3.87 2.67 10.04
N TYR A 357 4.99 2.57 10.77
CA TYR A 357 4.95 2.40 12.22
C TYR A 357 4.47 3.68 12.92
N LYS A 358 4.84 4.83 12.35
CA LYS A 358 4.38 6.18 12.71
C LYS A 358 4.05 6.94 11.41
N PRO A 359 3.28 8.04 11.47
CA PRO A 359 2.86 8.81 10.29
C PRO A 359 3.98 9.12 9.28
N ASP A 360 5.20 9.32 9.76
CA ASP A 360 6.38 9.66 8.94
C ASP A 360 7.53 8.65 9.09
N THR A 361 7.27 7.46 9.61
CA THR A 361 8.29 6.41 9.82
C THR A 361 7.91 5.18 9.02
N PRO A 362 8.35 5.08 7.75
CA PRO A 362 8.12 3.90 6.95
C PRO A 362 8.86 2.73 7.57
N ALA A 363 8.18 1.60 7.68
CA ALA A 363 8.68 0.39 8.30
C ALA A 363 8.40 -0.82 7.43
N VAL A 364 9.14 -1.90 7.66
CA VAL A 364 8.95 -3.17 6.98
C VAL A 364 8.83 -4.29 8.00
N LEU A 365 7.75 -5.06 7.90
CA LEU A 365 7.55 -6.27 8.66
C LEU A 365 8.23 -7.43 7.94
N VAL A 366 9.11 -8.12 8.64
CA VAL A 366 9.86 -9.28 8.14
C VAL A 366 9.67 -10.47 9.07
N GLU A 367 9.73 -11.67 8.49
CA GLU A 367 9.75 -12.92 9.23
C GLU A 367 11.16 -13.51 9.10
N ASN A 368 11.82 -13.72 10.23
CA ASN A 368 13.18 -14.25 10.32
C ASN A 368 13.14 -15.66 10.92
N GLY A 369 13.75 -16.64 10.25
CA GLY A 369 13.79 -18.02 10.71
C GLY A 369 12.55 -18.85 10.34
N THR A 370 12.52 -20.10 10.81
CA THR A 370 11.48 -21.10 10.51
C THR A 370 11.00 -21.82 11.76
N GLY A 371 9.77 -22.34 11.71
CA GLY A 371 9.20 -23.22 12.73
C GLY A 371 9.22 -22.59 14.13
N PRO A 372 9.87 -23.23 15.13
CA PRO A 372 9.91 -22.74 16.50
C PRO A 372 10.80 -21.50 16.67
N ASP A 373 11.84 -21.35 15.84
CA ASP A 373 12.79 -20.23 15.91
C ASP A 373 12.32 -18.99 15.14
N ARG A 374 11.09 -19.02 14.62
CA ARG A 374 10.54 -17.94 13.82
C ARG A 374 10.29 -16.70 14.69
N GLN A 375 10.83 -15.57 14.23
CA GLN A 375 10.62 -14.26 14.82
C GLN A 375 9.96 -13.33 13.81
N VAL A 376 8.97 -12.56 14.28
CA VAL A 376 8.37 -11.47 13.53
C VAL A 376 9.04 -10.17 13.97
N LEU A 377 9.63 -9.46 13.02
CA LEU A 377 10.37 -8.22 13.28
C LEU A 377 9.76 -7.08 12.48
N LEU A 378 9.74 -5.90 13.08
CA LEU A 378 9.43 -4.64 12.39
C LEU A 378 10.71 -3.81 12.31
N LEU A 379 11.20 -3.55 11.10
CA LEU A 379 12.42 -2.79 10.85
C LEU A 379 12.08 -1.37 10.40
N ASP A 380 12.83 -0.39 10.87
CA ASP A 380 12.82 0.97 10.33
C ASP A 380 13.46 0.99 8.94
N LEU A 381 12.74 1.44 7.91
CA LEU A 381 13.29 1.54 6.57
C LEU A 381 14.36 2.62 6.45
N GLY A 382 14.35 3.63 7.33
CA GLY A 382 15.34 4.70 7.34
C GLY A 382 16.74 4.23 7.76
N SER A 383 16.83 3.40 8.80
CA SER A 383 18.12 2.98 9.37
C SER A 383 18.38 1.47 9.40
N GLY A 384 17.39 0.63 9.09
CA GLY A 384 17.47 -0.83 9.27
C GLY A 384 17.41 -1.28 10.73
N ALA A 385 17.06 -0.39 11.66
CA ALA A 385 16.99 -0.73 13.09
C ALA A 385 15.72 -1.50 13.42
N VAL A 386 15.80 -2.43 14.38
CA VAL A 386 14.63 -3.16 14.87
C VAL A 386 13.78 -2.24 15.75
N LEU A 387 12.56 -1.92 15.28
CA LEU A 387 11.57 -1.14 16.01
C LEU A 387 10.75 -2.00 16.97
N TRP A 388 10.48 -3.25 16.58
CA TRP A 388 9.71 -4.21 17.35
C TRP A 388 10.12 -5.64 16.97
N SER A 389 10.03 -6.56 17.91
CA SER A 389 10.37 -7.98 17.72
C SER A 389 9.49 -8.83 18.61
N GLN A 390 9.03 -9.96 18.09
CA GLN A 390 8.33 -10.98 18.84
C GLN A 390 8.68 -12.37 18.32
N ALA A 391 9.09 -13.25 19.23
CA ALA A 391 9.17 -14.68 18.95
C ALA A 391 7.74 -15.25 18.87
N LEU A 392 7.38 -15.73 17.69
CA LEU A 392 6.07 -16.31 17.41
C LEU A 392 6.28 -17.51 16.48
N PRO A 393 6.20 -18.74 17.00
CA PRO A 393 6.27 -19.93 16.19
C PRO A 393 5.25 -19.89 15.05
N GLY A 394 5.66 -20.35 13.88
CA GLY A 394 4.80 -20.47 12.70
C GLY A 394 4.55 -21.92 12.33
N LEU A 395 3.42 -22.19 11.68
CA LEU A 395 3.13 -23.48 11.09
C LEU A 395 3.45 -23.50 9.59
N PRO A 396 3.83 -24.67 9.05
CA PRO A 396 3.93 -24.85 7.61
C PRO A 396 2.61 -24.49 6.93
N GLY A 397 2.69 -23.69 5.86
CA GLY A 397 1.53 -23.25 5.10
C GLY A 397 0.68 -22.17 5.78
N ASP A 398 1.22 -21.46 6.78
CA ASP A 398 0.57 -20.24 7.28
C ASP A 398 0.43 -19.19 6.15
N PRO A 399 -0.64 -18.39 6.12
CA PRO A 399 -0.81 -17.31 5.13
C PRO A 399 0.26 -16.22 5.28
N PRO A 400 0.51 -15.41 4.23
CA PRO A 400 1.45 -14.31 4.32
C PRO A 400 0.98 -13.23 5.30
N SER A 401 1.95 -12.50 5.84
CA SER A 401 1.70 -11.31 6.65
C SER A 401 1.13 -10.19 5.78
N ALA A 402 0.44 -9.23 6.40
CA ALA A 402 -0.27 -8.15 5.72
C ALA A 402 -0.17 -6.82 6.48
N SER A 403 -0.40 -5.71 5.77
CA SER A 403 -0.53 -4.38 6.37
C SER A 403 -1.69 -3.62 5.78
N LEU A 404 -2.34 -2.79 6.62
CA LEU A 404 -3.44 -1.92 6.20
C LEU A 404 -3.18 -0.50 6.69
N PRO A 405 -3.27 0.52 5.80
CA PRO A 405 -3.14 1.91 6.21
C PRO A 405 -4.34 2.34 7.06
N THR A 406 -4.08 3.17 8.06
CA THR A 406 -5.10 3.78 8.92
C THR A 406 -5.28 5.26 8.58
N ALA A 407 -6.40 5.84 8.98
CA ALA A 407 -6.72 7.25 8.70
C ALA A 407 -5.72 8.25 9.33
N ASP A 408 -4.98 7.84 10.37
CA ASP A 408 -3.93 8.64 11.01
C ASP A 408 -2.54 8.44 10.38
N HIS A 409 -2.48 7.91 9.15
CA HIS A 409 -1.25 7.65 8.38
C HIS A 409 -0.31 6.60 8.99
N ARG A 410 -0.82 5.73 9.86
CA ARG A 410 -0.08 4.55 10.34
C ARG A 410 -0.50 3.32 9.56
N SER A 411 0.08 2.18 9.90
CA SER A 411 -0.36 0.89 9.39
C SER A 411 -0.61 -0.08 10.55
N ALA A 412 -1.72 -0.79 10.46
CA ALA A 412 -1.92 -2.01 11.22
C ALA A 412 -1.18 -3.15 10.51
N PHE A 413 -0.46 -3.97 11.27
CA PHE A 413 0.25 -5.14 10.74
C PHE A 413 -0.40 -6.42 11.26
N PHE A 414 -0.59 -7.38 10.37
CA PHE A 414 -1.26 -8.64 10.64
C PHE A 414 -0.34 -9.80 10.28
N PHE A 415 -0.26 -10.80 11.16
CA PHE A 415 0.57 -11.99 10.94
C PHE A 415 0.05 -13.19 11.72
N TRP A 416 0.25 -14.37 11.16
CA TRP A 416 -0.17 -15.63 11.75
C TRP A 416 0.90 -16.18 12.67
N GLY A 417 0.48 -16.90 13.73
CA GLY A 417 1.37 -17.66 14.59
C GLY A 417 0.62 -18.72 15.40
N VAL A 418 1.35 -19.47 16.21
CA VAL A 418 0.79 -20.46 17.12
C VAL A 418 0.90 -19.99 18.56
N HIS A 419 -0.19 -20.13 19.32
CA HIS A 419 -0.14 -20.02 20.77
C HIS A 419 0.25 -21.37 21.37
N GLU A 420 1.28 -21.42 22.23
CA GLU A 420 1.61 -22.66 22.95
C GLU A 420 0.46 -23.02 23.90
N PRO A 421 -0.10 -24.24 23.84
CA PRO A 421 -1.10 -24.65 24.80
C PRO A 421 -0.45 -24.77 26.18
N THR A 422 -0.79 -23.87 27.09
CA THR A 422 -0.72 -24.16 28.51
C THR A 422 -1.81 -25.18 28.81
N ASP A 423 -1.40 -26.34 29.33
CA ASP A 423 -2.22 -27.49 29.75
C ASP A 423 -2.40 -28.63 28.74
N SER A 424 -1.62 -29.68 28.97
CA SER A 424 -1.83 -31.04 28.47
C SER A 424 -3.19 -31.58 28.92
N ASN A 425 -4.17 -31.70 28.02
CA ASN A 425 -5.23 -32.74 28.01
C ASN A 425 -6.38 -32.47 27.02
N GLN A 426 -6.13 -31.94 25.82
CA GLN A 426 -7.16 -31.91 24.76
C GLN A 426 -6.71 -32.66 23.51
N THR A 427 -7.16 -33.91 23.42
CA THR A 427 -7.16 -34.73 22.21
C THR A 427 -8.39 -34.40 21.37
N GLU A 428 -8.29 -33.38 20.51
CA GLU A 428 -9.20 -33.16 19.38
C GLU A 428 -8.36 -32.76 18.16
N PRO A 429 -8.17 -33.66 17.17
CA PRO A 429 -7.37 -33.40 15.98
C PRO A 429 -8.24 -32.70 14.91
N GLY A 430 -8.48 -31.40 15.07
CA GLY A 430 -9.14 -30.57 14.06
C GLY A 430 -8.82 -29.09 14.26
N ALA A 431 -8.06 -28.49 13.34
CA ALA A 431 -7.63 -27.07 13.35
C ALA A 431 -6.76 -26.63 14.56
N ALA A 432 -5.61 -27.28 14.75
CA ALA A 432 -4.69 -26.98 15.83
C ALA A 432 -4.07 -25.55 15.74
N GLY A 433 -4.34 -24.72 16.76
CA GLY A 433 -3.41 -23.72 17.30
C GLY A 433 -3.12 -22.43 16.53
N ARG A 434 -3.58 -22.27 15.27
CA ARG A 434 -3.31 -21.05 14.48
C ARG A 434 -4.12 -19.86 15.00
N ARG A 435 -3.44 -18.76 15.30
CA ARG A 435 -4.07 -17.49 15.69
C ARG A 435 -3.54 -16.35 14.84
N LEU A 436 -4.41 -15.40 14.56
CA LEU A 436 -4.07 -14.18 13.87
C LEU A 436 -3.74 -13.11 14.90
N TYR A 437 -2.59 -12.48 14.73
CA TYR A 437 -2.17 -11.38 15.56
C TYR A 437 -2.19 -10.06 14.78
N MET A 438 -2.52 -8.98 15.48
CA MET A 438 -2.49 -7.62 14.97
C MET A 438 -1.62 -6.76 15.89
N LEU A 439 -0.56 -6.15 15.34
CA LEU A 439 0.18 -5.12 16.04
C LEU A 439 -0.65 -3.82 16.03
N HIS A 440 -1.00 -3.32 17.22
CA HIS A 440 -1.89 -2.17 17.32
C HIS A 440 -1.23 -0.90 16.77
N PRO A 441 -1.88 -0.17 15.83
CA PRO A 441 -1.25 0.96 15.14
C PRO A 441 -0.94 2.14 16.08
N THR A 442 -1.77 2.39 17.10
CA THR A 442 -1.60 3.56 17.99
C THR A 442 -0.96 3.24 19.33
N LEU A 443 -0.87 1.95 19.71
CA LEU A 443 -0.35 1.51 21.00
C LEU A 443 0.89 0.65 20.78
N PRO A 444 2.09 1.27 20.74
CA PRO A 444 3.32 0.53 20.47
C PRO A 444 3.54 -0.52 21.57
N GLY A 445 3.70 -1.78 21.16
CA GLY A 445 3.90 -2.91 22.07
C GLY A 445 2.63 -3.66 22.47
N VAL A 446 1.44 -3.20 22.05
CA VAL A 446 0.21 -3.99 22.21
C VAL A 446 0.05 -4.91 21.01
N LEU A 447 0.10 -6.21 21.28
CA LEU A 447 -0.24 -7.26 20.33
C LEU A 447 -1.66 -7.74 20.63
N LEU A 448 -2.56 -7.58 19.68
CA LEU A 448 -3.92 -8.09 19.76
C LEU A 448 -3.98 -9.46 19.11
N GLU A 449 -4.73 -10.35 19.74
CA GLU A 449 -5.01 -11.68 19.23
C GLU A 449 -6.46 -11.74 18.79
N LEU A 450 -6.70 -12.19 17.57
CA LEU A 450 -8.05 -12.36 17.04
C LEU A 450 -8.46 -13.82 17.26
N ASP A 451 -9.24 -14.03 18.33
CA ASP A 451 -9.86 -15.32 18.61
C ASP A 451 -10.88 -15.68 17.52
N ASN A 452 -10.77 -16.90 16.99
CA ASN A 452 -11.69 -17.50 16.02
C ASN A 452 -11.59 -16.99 14.56
N VAL A 453 -10.40 -17.06 13.97
CA VAL A 453 -10.23 -16.87 12.52
C VAL A 453 -10.14 -18.24 11.84
N SER A 454 -11.28 -18.78 11.40
CA SER A 454 -11.37 -20.09 10.74
C SER A 454 -10.87 -20.09 9.28
N VAL A 455 -10.47 -18.94 8.74
CA VAL A 455 -10.15 -18.73 7.32
C VAL A 455 -8.93 -17.81 7.17
N PRO A 456 -8.03 -18.02 6.20
CA PRO A 456 -6.95 -17.08 5.91
C PRO A 456 -7.49 -15.66 5.65
N ILE A 457 -6.89 -14.66 6.30
CA ILE A 457 -7.07 -13.25 5.96
C ILE A 457 -6.00 -12.91 4.95
N VAL A 458 -6.45 -12.27 3.89
CA VAL A 458 -5.69 -11.94 2.71
C VAL A 458 -5.77 -10.42 2.60
N ALA A 459 -4.71 -9.74 3.02
CA ALA A 459 -4.61 -8.28 2.99
C ALA A 459 -3.28 -7.87 2.40
N PHE A 460 -3.29 -6.85 1.54
CA PHE A 460 -2.10 -6.38 0.83
C PHE A 460 -2.08 -4.87 0.75
N GLN A 461 -0.91 -4.34 0.42
CA GLN A 461 -0.72 -2.93 0.24
C GLN A 461 -1.26 -2.46 -1.11
N GLY A 462 -2.38 -1.75 -1.09
CA GLY A 462 -2.78 -0.84 -2.15
C GLY A 462 -2.11 0.53 -1.95
N TRP A 463 -1.53 1.10 -3.00
CA TRP A 463 -0.96 2.44 -2.99
C TRP A 463 -2.07 3.50 -3.03
N SER A 464 -2.45 4.05 -1.87
CA SER A 464 -3.32 5.23 -1.79
C SER A 464 -2.46 6.50 -1.83
N THR A 465 -2.51 7.24 -2.96
CA THR A 465 -1.86 8.56 -3.03
C THR A 465 -2.74 9.63 -2.41
N TRP A 466 -2.45 10.00 -1.16
CA TRP A 466 -2.96 11.25 -0.60
C TRP A 466 -2.10 12.42 -1.06
N PRO A 467 -2.69 13.55 -1.51
CA PRO A 467 -1.91 14.77 -1.73
C PRO A 467 -1.46 15.35 -0.39
N ARG A 468 -0.15 15.55 -0.22
CA ARG A 468 0.39 16.42 0.84
C ARG A 468 -0.12 17.84 0.62
N VAL A 469 -1.10 18.27 1.39
CA VAL A 469 -1.44 19.69 1.49
C VAL A 469 -0.34 20.36 2.30
N ALA A 470 0.44 21.24 1.66
CA ALA A 470 1.47 22.02 2.33
C ALA A 470 0.86 22.85 3.48
N PRO A 471 1.51 22.95 4.65
CA PRO A 471 1.03 23.81 5.72
C PRO A 471 1.10 25.28 5.28
N ARG A 472 -0.06 25.91 5.14
CA ARG A 472 -0.16 27.37 4.97
C ARG A 472 0.29 28.00 6.30
N ALA A 473 1.51 28.50 6.34
CA ALA A 473 2.04 29.28 7.44
C ALA A 473 1.21 30.56 7.64
N THR A 474 0.41 30.62 8.69
CA THR A 474 -0.18 31.86 9.20
C THR A 474 0.82 32.52 10.15
N ARG A 475 1.35 33.67 9.74
CA ARG A 475 2.09 34.61 10.61
C ARG A 475 1.19 35.05 11.77
N PRO A 476 1.68 35.11 13.03
CA PRO A 476 1.08 35.96 14.03
C PRO A 476 1.62 37.39 13.86
N SER A 477 0.74 38.33 13.53
CA SER A 477 0.97 39.76 13.70
C SER A 477 0.95 40.10 15.18
N GLY A 478 1.99 40.76 15.67
CA GLY A 478 2.10 41.20 17.06
C GLY A 478 1.24 42.42 17.37
N THR A 479 0.99 42.65 18.67
CA THR A 479 1.30 43.88 19.43
C THR A 479 0.68 43.78 20.83
N GLY A 480 1.43 44.20 21.86
CA GLY A 480 0.89 44.38 23.22
C GLY A 480 1.85 44.07 24.37
N SER A 481 2.87 44.91 24.56
CA SER A 481 3.44 45.24 25.90
C SER A 481 2.82 46.57 26.34
N PRO A 482 2.88 47.03 27.62
CA PRO A 482 3.87 46.77 28.70
C PRO A 482 3.19 46.39 30.06
N ALA A 483 3.82 46.15 31.23
CA ALA A 483 4.98 46.78 31.87
C ALA A 483 5.50 45.98 33.10
N CYS A 484 6.76 46.27 33.44
CA CYS A 484 7.41 46.35 34.77
C CYS A 484 7.53 45.14 35.71
N GLY A 485 8.78 44.78 36.03
CA GLY A 485 9.15 44.00 37.22
C GLY A 485 10.64 43.60 37.23
N THR A 486 11.48 44.49 37.75
CA THR A 486 12.94 44.36 37.96
C THR A 486 13.34 43.24 38.92
N GLY A 487 14.49 42.57 38.69
CA GLY A 487 15.16 41.72 39.69
C GLY A 487 16.41 41.02 39.15
N ALA A 488 17.51 41.08 39.88
CA ALA A 488 18.89 40.89 39.41
C ALA A 488 19.43 39.44 39.40
N ARG A 489 20.53 39.26 38.66
CA ARG A 489 21.56 38.17 38.70
C ARG A 489 22.24 38.02 40.10
N PRO A 490 23.12 37.03 40.43
CA PRO A 490 24.04 36.28 39.53
C PRO A 490 24.43 34.79 39.85
N ARG A 491 25.13 34.18 38.86
CA ARG A 491 26.25 33.19 38.85
C ARG A 491 26.57 32.26 40.05
N GLN A 492 26.85 30.98 39.73
CA GLN A 492 28.11 30.20 39.96
C GLN A 492 27.92 28.81 39.30
N ALA A 493 28.75 28.26 38.39
CA ALA A 493 30.18 27.92 38.37
C ALA A 493 30.58 26.80 39.35
N GLY A 494 30.86 25.61 38.81
CA GLY A 494 31.48 24.48 39.50
C GLY A 494 31.94 23.42 38.49
N ARG A 495 33.26 23.34 38.28
CA ARG A 495 34.04 22.45 37.41
C ARG A 495 34.98 21.64 38.31
N ALA A 496 35.56 20.56 37.77
CA ALA A 496 36.75 19.81 38.21
C ALA A 496 36.42 18.42 38.80
N HIS A 497 36.76 17.34 38.08
CA HIS A 497 38.03 16.56 38.10
C HIS A 497 37.94 15.41 39.12
N GLY A 498 38.43 14.20 38.88
CA GLY A 498 39.21 13.62 37.79
C GLY A 498 39.56 12.16 38.13
N GLU A 499 40.18 11.49 37.16
CA GLU A 499 41.14 10.37 37.30
C GLU A 499 40.67 9.06 37.95
N GLU A 500 41.18 7.88 37.62
CA GLU A 500 42.05 7.32 36.57
C GLU A 500 42.12 5.81 36.87
N ALA A 501 42.61 5.06 35.87
CA ALA A 501 43.44 3.87 36.01
C ALA A 501 42.83 2.54 35.58
N ALA A 502 43.44 2.06 34.50
CA ALA A 502 43.31 0.78 33.85
C ALA A 502 44.00 -0.36 34.64
N ALA A 503 43.62 -1.59 34.34
CA ALA A 503 44.56 -2.71 34.29
C ALA A 503 44.08 -3.81 33.33
N VAL A 504 45.00 -4.19 32.45
CA VAL A 504 44.97 -5.26 31.46
C VAL A 504 45.34 -6.59 32.13
N THR A 505 44.65 -7.69 31.81
CA THR A 505 45.26 -9.01 31.42
C THR A 505 44.20 -10.10 31.15
N ARG A 506 44.38 -10.79 30.00
CA ARG A 506 43.83 -12.11 29.60
C ARG A 506 44.90 -13.20 29.92
N PRO A 507 44.75 -14.51 29.62
CA PRO A 507 43.55 -15.34 29.31
C PRO A 507 43.51 -16.67 30.13
N GLY A 508 42.44 -17.48 29.97
CA GLY A 508 42.40 -18.86 30.46
C GLY A 508 41.39 -19.73 29.71
N THR A 509 41.89 -20.78 29.08
CA THR A 509 41.22 -21.87 28.32
C THR A 509 40.88 -23.08 29.20
N SER A 510 39.68 -23.69 29.01
CA SER A 510 39.34 -25.13 29.17
C SER A 510 37.87 -25.30 28.72
N VAL A 511 37.43 -26.08 27.74
CA VAL A 511 37.53 -27.53 27.41
C VAL A 511 36.81 -28.46 28.43
N HIS A 512 35.90 -29.28 27.89
CA HIS A 512 35.04 -30.35 28.45
C HIS A 512 33.78 -29.87 29.21
N HIS A 513 32.55 -30.32 28.90
CA HIS A 513 32.05 -31.59 28.37
C HIS A 513 30.94 -31.43 27.32
#